data_AF-A0A3C0JLK0-F1
#
_entry.id   AF-A0A3C0JLK0-F1
#
_cell.length_a   1.000
_cell.length_b   1.000
_cell.length_c   1.000
_cell.angle_alpha   90.00
_cell.angle_beta   90.00
_cell.angle_gamma   90.00
#
_symmetry.space_group_name_H-M   'P 1'
#
loop_
_entity.id
_entity.type
_entity.pdbx_description
1 polymer ?
#
loop_
_entity_poly.entity_id
_entity_poly.type
_entity_poly.pdbx_seq_one_letter_code
_entity_poly.pdbx_strand_id
1 'polypeptide(L)' 'PSYWWNGDRYLGPAILLQAYRWLADSRDENAGERLDELEDPFKLYRCHTIMNCTETCPKGLNPAKAIAEIKKLLVERKIA' A
#
# COMPACT_ATOMS: atom_id res chain seq x y z
N PRO A 1 -1.03 -11.04 -9.65
CA PRO A 1 0.24 -11.71 -10.02
C PRO A 1 1.40 -11.53 -9.03
N SER A 2 1.79 -10.29 -8.68
CA SER A 2 2.98 -10.07 -7.81
C SER A 2 2.93 -10.81 -6.48
N TYR A 3 1.73 -10.91 -5.88
CA TYR A 3 1.50 -11.64 -4.63
C TYR A 3 1.64 -13.15 -4.77
N TRP A 4 1.40 -13.72 -5.97
CA TRP A 4 1.62 -15.16 -6.20
C TRP A 4 3.10 -15.52 -6.19
N TRP A 5 3.95 -14.62 -6.71
CA TRP A 5 5.39 -14.87 -6.86
C TRP A 5 6.25 -14.40 -5.68
N ASN A 6 5.74 -13.48 -4.86
CA ASN A 6 6.49 -12.85 -3.77
C ASN A 6 5.63 -12.72 -2.51
N GLY A 7 4.67 -13.62 -2.27
CA GLY A 7 3.69 -13.46 -1.17
C GLY A 7 4.28 -13.47 0.24
N ASP A 8 5.50 -13.98 0.38
CA ASP A 8 6.33 -13.97 1.58
C ASP A 8 6.97 -12.61 1.87
N ARG A 9 7.08 -11.73 0.88
CA ARG A 9 7.79 -10.43 0.98
C ARG A 9 6.95 -9.23 0.58
N TYR A 10 6.10 -9.38 -0.43
CA TYR A 10 5.13 -8.38 -0.85
C TYR A 10 3.86 -8.52 -0.03
N LEU A 11 3.50 -7.46 0.70
CA LEU A 11 2.37 -7.49 1.64
C LEU A 11 1.02 -7.72 0.94
N GLY A 12 0.91 -7.37 -0.34
CA GLY A 12 -0.30 -7.59 -1.10
C GLY A 12 -1.38 -6.52 -0.89
N PRO A 13 -2.42 -6.53 -1.74
CA PRO A 13 -3.37 -5.43 -1.82
C PRO A 13 -4.24 -5.26 -0.58
N ALA A 14 -4.60 -6.35 0.11
CA ALA A 14 -5.46 -6.28 1.30
C ALA A 14 -4.75 -5.62 2.49
N ILE A 15 -3.50 -6.05 2.77
CA ILE A 15 -2.69 -5.47 3.85
C ILE A 15 -2.39 -4.00 3.55
N LEU A 16 -2.01 -3.68 2.32
CA LEU A 16 -1.68 -2.30 1.93
C LEU A 16 -2.92 -1.38 1.94
N LEU A 17 -4.11 -1.89 1.60
CA LEU A 17 -5.35 -1.13 1.78
C LEU A 17 -5.62 -0.81 3.26
N GLN A 18 -5.38 -1.76 4.15
CA GLN A 18 -5.53 -1.56 5.59
C GLN A 18 -4.45 -0.64 6.18
N ALA A 19 -3.22 -0.71 5.66
CA ALA A 19 -2.16 0.23 6.03
C ALA A 19 -2.54 1.66 5.63
N TYR A 20 -3.05 1.84 4.40
CA TYR A 20 -3.51 3.14 3.94
C TYR A 20 -4.66 3.70 4.78
N ARG A 21 -5.59 2.85 5.25
CA ARG A 21 -6.66 3.27 6.16
C ARG A 21 -6.10 4.02 7.38
N TRP A 22 -5.04 3.51 8.01
CA TRP A 22 -4.41 4.16 9.16
C TRP A 22 -3.62 5.40 8.76
N LEU A 23 -2.89 5.36 7.64
CA LEU A 23 -2.15 6.51 7.13
C LEU A 23 -3.04 7.70 6.76
N ALA A 24 -4.29 7.43 6.34
CA ALA A 24 -5.28 8.45 6.00
C ALA A 24 -6.15 8.89 7.19
N ASP A 25 -6.02 8.25 8.35
CA ASP A 25 -6.82 8.57 9.53
C ASP A 25 -6.18 9.72 10.30
N SER A 26 -6.85 10.89 10.33
CA SER A 26 -6.33 12.09 11.02
C SER A 26 -6.17 11.92 12.54
N ARG A 27 -6.69 10.83 13.12
CA ARG A 27 -6.56 10.50 14.54
C ARG A 27 -5.30 9.67 14.83
N ASP A 28 -4.65 9.13 13.80
CA ASP A 28 -3.44 8.32 13.95
C ASP A 28 -2.20 9.23 13.99
N GLU A 29 -1.48 9.19 15.11
CA GLU A 29 -0.26 9.99 15.33
C GLU A 29 1.01 9.25 14.87
N ASN A 30 0.88 8.00 14.39
CA ASN A 30 2.01 7.11 14.08
C ASN A 30 2.27 6.97 12.57
N ALA A 31 1.83 7.94 11.75
CA ALA A 31 1.98 7.87 10.30
C ALA A 31 3.46 7.71 9.85
N GLY A 32 4.41 8.36 10.54
CA GLY A 32 5.85 8.25 10.26
C GLY A 32 6.37 6.82 10.42
N GLU A 33 6.15 6.20 11.59
CA GLU A 33 6.57 4.82 11.88
C GLU A 33 5.94 3.82 10.90
N ARG A 34 4.66 4.01 10.55
CA ARG A 34 3.97 3.18 9.57
C ARG A 34 4.58 3.29 8.17
N LEU A 35 4.98 4.49 7.75
CA LEU A 35 5.64 4.70 6.47
C LEU A 35 7.04 4.08 6.47
N ASP A 36 7.78 4.14 7.58
CA ASP A 36 9.09 3.47 7.72
C ASP A 36 8.98 1.96 7.53
N GLU A 37 7.94 1.34 8.11
CA GLU A 37 7.69 -0.09 7.94
C GLU A 37 7.34 -0.49 6.50
N LEU A 38 6.84 0.45 5.70
CA LEU A 38 6.45 0.23 4.30
C LEU A 38 7.57 0.60 3.31
N GLU A 39 8.63 1.29 3.75
CA GLU A 39 9.76 1.69 2.93
C GLU A 39 10.73 0.52 2.69
N ASP A 40 10.24 -0.50 1.99
CA ASP A 40 11.02 -1.67 1.58
C ASP A 40 10.75 -2.03 0.10
N PRO A 41 11.79 -2.42 -0.69
CA PRO A 41 11.66 -2.72 -2.12
C PRO A 41 10.68 -3.86 -2.47
N PHE A 42 10.30 -4.70 -1.49
CA PHE A 42 9.39 -5.82 -1.69
C PHE A 42 8.03 -5.57 -1.05
N LYS A 43 7.95 -5.07 0.18
CA LYS A 43 6.70 -4.89 0.94
C LYS A 43 5.66 -4.08 0.17
N LEU A 44 6.08 -2.97 -0.47
CA LEU A 44 5.21 -2.05 -1.19
C LEU A 44 5.40 -2.06 -2.71
N TYR A 45 6.67 -2.05 -3.17
CA TYR A 45 6.98 -1.69 -4.56
C TYR A 45 6.78 -2.81 -5.59
N ARG A 46 6.38 -4.02 -5.18
CA ARG A 46 6.00 -5.11 -6.10
C ARG A 46 4.61 -4.92 -6.72
N CYS A 47 3.88 -3.87 -6.34
CA CYS A 47 2.66 -3.48 -7.04
C CYS A 47 2.99 -2.83 -8.40
N HIS A 48 2.74 -3.55 -9.49
CA HIS A 48 2.93 -3.12 -10.89
C HIS A 48 1.62 -2.64 -11.55
N THR A 49 0.69 -2.09 -10.77
CA THR A 49 -0.57 -1.51 -11.29
C THR A 49 -1.33 -2.42 -12.26
N ILE A 50 -1.37 -3.72 -11.96
CA ILE A 50 -2.04 -4.76 -12.78
C ILE A 50 -3.58 -4.70 -12.63
N MET A 51 -4.07 -4.02 -11.60
CA MET A 51 -5.49 -3.72 -11.35
C MET A 51 -6.44 -4.88 -11.01
N ASN A 52 -6.03 -6.15 -11.14
CA ASN A 52 -6.87 -7.29 -10.74
C ASN A 52 -7.47 -7.16 -9.33
N CYS A 53 -6.74 -6.55 -8.37
CA CYS A 53 -7.20 -6.40 -6.99
C CYS A 53 -8.42 -5.47 -6.85
N THR A 54 -8.51 -4.44 -7.68
CA THR A 54 -9.65 -3.51 -7.70
C THR A 54 -10.83 -4.15 -8.43
N GLU A 55 -10.58 -4.78 -9.58
CA GLU A 55 -11.63 -5.42 -10.39
C GLU A 55 -12.32 -6.57 -9.65
N THR A 56 -11.57 -7.40 -8.92
CA THR A 56 -12.11 -8.59 -8.25
C THR A 56 -12.71 -8.28 -6.88
N CYS A 57 -12.53 -7.08 -6.33
CA CYS A 57 -12.93 -6.81 -4.95
C CYS A 57 -14.46 -6.91 -4.80
N PRO A 58 -15.01 -7.88 -4.05
CA PRO A 58 -16.46 -8.08 -3.94
C PRO A 58 -17.16 -6.96 -3.15
N LYS A 59 -16.38 -6.07 -2.54
CA LYS A 59 -16.86 -4.90 -1.80
C LYS A 59 -16.76 -3.60 -2.61
N GLY A 60 -16.30 -3.65 -3.87
CA GLY A 60 -16.13 -2.47 -4.72
C GLY A 60 -15.07 -1.49 -4.22
N LEU A 61 -14.12 -1.96 -3.39
CA LEU A 61 -13.02 -1.14 -2.89
C LEU A 61 -11.92 -1.03 -3.95
N ASN A 62 -11.05 -0.01 -3.80
CA ASN A 62 -9.94 0.21 -4.73
C ASN A 62 -8.57 0.10 -4.03
N PRO A 63 -8.07 -1.14 -3.76
CA PRO A 63 -6.74 -1.35 -3.20
C PRO A 63 -5.62 -0.75 -4.07
N ALA A 64 -5.76 -0.76 -5.40
CA ALA A 64 -4.74 -0.19 -6.28
C ALA A 64 -4.54 1.31 -6.05
N LYS A 65 -5.63 2.06 -5.87
CA LYS A 65 -5.58 3.49 -5.51
C LYS A 65 -4.89 3.68 -4.16
N ALA A 66 -5.27 2.92 -3.13
CA ALA A 66 -4.65 3.01 -1.81
C ALA A 66 -3.13 2.78 -1.87
N ILE A 67 -2.67 1.78 -2.62
CA ILE A 67 -1.23 1.53 -2.82
C ILE A 67 -0.54 2.70 -3.51
N ALA A 68 -1.18 3.34 -4.49
CA ALA A 68 -0.63 4.51 -5.17
C ALA A 68 -0.50 5.71 -4.21
N GLU A 69 -1.48 5.93 -3.33
CA GLU A 69 -1.42 6.99 -2.32
C GLU A 69 -0.30 6.75 -1.30
N ILE A 70 -0.09 5.50 -0.85
CA ILE A 70 1.07 5.18 0.01
C ILE A 70 2.39 5.53 -0.69
N LYS A 71 2.55 5.16 -1.97
CA LYS A 71 3.76 5.50 -2.74
C LYS A 71 3.95 7.01 -2.86
N LYS A 72 2.86 7.77 -3.02
CA LYS A 72 2.87 9.24 -3.06
C LYS A 72 3.35 9.83 -1.73
N LEU A 73 2.80 9.38 -0.61
CA LEU A 73 3.20 9.82 0.74
C LEU A 73 4.69 9.57 1.01
N LEU A 74 5.24 8.43 0.58
CA LEU A 74 6.68 8.15 0.70
C LEU A 74 7.54 9.08 -0.17
N VAL A 75 7.07 9.45 -1.37
CA VAL A 75 7.77 10.42 -2.22
C VAL A 75 7.72 11.81 -1.61
N GLU A 76 6.56 12.25 -1.13
CA GLU A 76 6.37 13.55 -0.47
C GLU A 76 7.30 13.67 0.76
N ARG A 77 7.41 12.61 1.56
CA ARG A 77 8.31 12.55 2.72
C ARG A 77 9.79 12.69 2.33
N LYS A 78 10.21 12.26 1.14
CA LYS A 78 11.60 12.40 0.67
C LYS A 78 11.93 13.80 0.14
N ILE A 79 10.92 14.56 -0.23
CA ILE A 79 11.05 15.90 -0.82
C ILE A 79 10.93 16.99 0.26
N ALA A 80 10.21 16.71 1.34
CA ALA A 80 10.09 17.57 2.53
C ALA A 80 11.41 17.68 3.29
#